data_AF-A0A1H8WGD7-F1
#
_entry.id   AF-A0A1H8WGD7-F1
#
_cell.length_a   1.000
_cell.length_b   1.000
_cell.length_c   1.000
_cell.angle_alpha   90.00
_cell.angle_beta   90.00
_cell.angle_gamma   90.00
#
_symmetry.space_group_name_H-M   'P 1'
#
loop_
_entity.id
_entity.type
_entity.pdbx_description
1 polymer ?
#
loop_
_entity_poly.entity_id
_entity_poly.type
_entity_poly.pdbx_seq_one_letter_code
_entity_poly.pdbx_strand_id
1 'polypeptide(L)'
;MPFRFTLAILGCLLAGSAQARLGALPPEAPRHVAARDLVAIERAGELRVLVNQSRHSSGEWNGQALGIEYRRLEAFARYLRHQPGGRTLRLVLVPKAKDDLLAALQRGEGDLVAPGETLLPPPHSALIAASVAAPTSLVVVGGRGQRLPRQLEQLAGRRVVLPQGSAAGPALARLNAQLERRRLRPVQVEWADPTLAVEDVLELTQAGIYPLTVVESGLAHRWARVLSRLRVADRVVVAHDQAQLWYLRAPAHQLAERIRAFARQPQAHDDDKAFRQASARRYQVRDPLQAHDRKRLAQVRPLLQRYAKAYDFDWLTLAAMAYKESGLDPHARGAGRAAGLLQITPRAARSVGVRNLHSAEDNVKAATRYLARLRREFFSSPRLTERERRAFTLAAYNLGPERVQALRAKARKQGLDGDRWFFQVERIAAEEVGIGVVNYVASVNKYRVAFSRERARLEAPAVATTNAKGARHEDG
;
A
#
# COMPACT_ATOMS: atom_id res chain seq x y z
N MET A 1 -85.26 -14.46 23.08
CA MET A 1 -85.88 -15.22 21.98
C MET A 1 -86.13 -14.27 20.81
N PRO A 2 -85.99 -14.69 19.55
CA PRO A 2 -84.76 -14.65 18.76
C PRO A 2 -84.90 -13.73 17.53
N PHE A 3 -83.82 -13.43 16.81
CA PHE A 3 -83.65 -13.84 15.40
C PHE A 3 -82.33 -13.32 14.83
N ARG A 4 -81.68 -14.22 14.12
CA ARG A 4 -80.41 -14.08 13.41
C ARG A 4 -80.59 -13.15 12.20
N PHE A 5 -79.62 -12.27 11.96
CA PHE A 5 -79.38 -11.74 10.62
C PHE A 5 -77.91 -11.98 10.24
N THR A 6 -77.74 -12.98 9.38
CA THR A 6 -76.57 -13.21 8.56
C THR A 6 -76.70 -12.26 7.36
N LEU A 7 -75.73 -11.37 7.13
CA LEU A 7 -75.58 -10.72 5.83
C LEU A 7 -74.12 -10.73 5.41
N ALA A 8 -73.91 -11.31 4.23
CA ALA A 8 -72.64 -11.59 3.59
C ALA A 8 -71.89 -10.30 3.22
N ILE A 9 -70.59 -10.26 3.52
CA ILE A 9 -69.67 -9.25 2.99
C ILE A 9 -68.87 -9.89 1.85
N LEU A 10 -69.09 -9.32 0.68
CA LEU A 10 -68.45 -9.59 -0.60
C LEU A 10 -66.93 -9.34 -0.50
N GLY A 11 -66.14 -10.35 -0.89
CA GLY A 11 -64.69 -10.26 -0.90
C GLY A 11 -64.17 -9.41 -2.05
N CYS A 12 -63.48 -8.31 -1.73
CA CYS A 12 -62.52 -7.66 -2.64
C CYS A 12 -61.12 -8.23 -2.36
N LEU A 13 -60.68 -9.15 -3.21
CA LEU A 13 -59.30 -9.62 -3.29
C LEU A 13 -58.42 -8.49 -3.86
N LEU A 14 -57.80 -7.70 -2.99
CA LEU A 14 -56.62 -6.92 -3.35
C LEU A 14 -55.40 -7.85 -3.29
N ALA A 15 -54.96 -8.32 -4.45
CA ALA A 15 -53.68 -8.99 -4.60
C ALA A 15 -52.54 -7.99 -4.34
N GLY A 16 -52.16 -7.83 -3.08
CA GLY A 16 -50.94 -7.15 -2.69
C GLY A 16 -49.74 -7.99 -3.12
N SER A 17 -48.99 -7.51 -4.10
CA SER A 17 -47.69 -8.05 -4.46
C SER A 17 -46.71 -7.82 -3.30
N ALA A 18 -46.53 -8.83 -2.46
CA ALA A 18 -45.47 -8.87 -1.47
C ALA A 18 -44.10 -8.90 -2.17
N GLN A 19 -43.55 -7.72 -2.45
CA GLN A 19 -42.14 -7.59 -2.78
C GLN A 19 -41.34 -7.92 -1.51
N ALA A 20 -40.93 -9.18 -1.38
CA ALA A 20 -39.91 -9.59 -0.43
C ALA A 20 -38.63 -8.80 -0.72
N ARG A 21 -38.44 -7.69 -0.01
CA ARG A 21 -37.13 -7.06 0.11
C ARG A 21 -36.24 -8.09 0.78
N LEU A 22 -35.40 -8.77 -0.01
CA LEU A 22 -34.20 -9.44 0.46
C LEU A 22 -33.30 -8.36 1.08
N GLY A 23 -33.59 -8.00 2.33
CA GLY A 23 -32.70 -7.25 3.17
C GLY A 23 -31.42 -8.06 3.27
N ALA A 24 -30.30 -7.45 2.87
CA ALA A 24 -29.00 -8.04 3.10
C ALA A 24 -28.91 -8.41 4.59
N LEU A 25 -28.67 -9.69 4.87
CA LEU A 25 -28.33 -10.13 6.22
C LEU A 25 -27.23 -9.20 6.75
N PRO A 26 -27.34 -8.68 7.98
CA PRO A 26 -26.23 -7.97 8.60
C PRO A 26 -24.98 -8.86 8.51
N PRO A 27 -23.78 -8.29 8.27
CA PRO A 27 -22.56 -9.08 8.21
C PRO A 27 -22.50 -9.95 9.47
N GLU A 28 -22.42 -11.27 9.30
CA GLU A 28 -22.26 -12.22 10.41
C GLU A 28 -21.15 -11.66 11.30
N ALA A 29 -21.47 -11.41 12.58
CA ALA A 29 -20.46 -11.05 13.56
C ALA A 29 -19.33 -12.08 13.47
N PRO A 30 -18.05 -11.67 13.41
CA PRO A 30 -16.95 -12.61 13.22
C PRO A 30 -17.04 -13.67 14.30
N ARG A 31 -17.28 -14.93 13.90
CA ARG A 31 -17.28 -16.07 14.82
C ARG A 31 -15.92 -16.04 15.51
N HIS A 32 -15.90 -15.81 16.83
CA HIS A 32 -14.68 -15.85 17.61
C HIS A 32 -14.11 -17.27 17.52
N VAL A 33 -13.14 -17.46 16.62
CA VAL A 33 -12.45 -18.74 16.51
C VAL A 33 -11.56 -18.89 17.75
N ALA A 34 -11.77 -19.98 18.49
CA ALA A 34 -10.96 -20.31 19.66
C ALA A 34 -9.47 -20.31 19.28
N ALA A 35 -8.63 -19.80 20.18
CA ALA A 35 -7.18 -19.84 19.97
C ALA A 35 -6.69 -21.30 19.94
N ARG A 36 -5.76 -21.60 19.05
CA ARG A 36 -5.19 -22.93 18.86
C ARG A 36 -3.74 -22.94 19.32
N ASP A 37 -3.34 -23.96 20.07
CA ASP A 37 -1.93 -24.24 20.33
C ASP A 37 -1.39 -25.27 19.30
N LEU A 38 -0.11 -25.61 19.39
CA LEU A 38 0.65 -26.42 18.43
C LEU A 38 -0.07 -27.72 18.04
N VAL A 39 -0.51 -28.53 19.01
CA VAL A 39 -1.17 -29.83 18.74
C VAL A 39 -2.44 -29.66 17.91
N ALA A 40 -3.24 -28.63 18.18
CA ALA A 40 -4.47 -28.37 17.42
C ALA A 40 -4.16 -27.88 16.00
N ILE A 41 -3.09 -27.10 15.83
CA ILE A 41 -2.59 -26.64 14.53
C ILE A 41 -2.09 -27.82 13.70
N GLU A 42 -1.32 -28.73 14.31
CA GLU A 42 -0.82 -29.96 13.67
C GLU A 42 -1.94 -30.93 13.28
N ARG A 43 -2.98 -31.04 14.10
CA ARG A 43 -4.19 -31.82 13.76
C ARG A 43 -4.95 -31.22 12.58
N ALA A 44 -5.05 -29.89 12.52
CA ALA A 44 -5.70 -29.20 11.41
C ALA A 44 -4.87 -29.21 10.12
N GLY A 45 -3.56 -29.44 10.21
CA GLY A 45 -2.64 -29.45 9.05
C GLY A 45 -2.34 -28.06 8.48
N GLU A 46 -2.77 -26.98 9.14
CA GLU A 46 -2.56 -25.61 8.68
C GLU A 46 -2.29 -24.61 9.81
N LEU A 47 -1.31 -23.73 9.56
CA LEU A 47 -0.98 -22.60 10.41
C LEU A 47 -1.38 -21.30 9.70
N ARG A 48 -2.34 -20.56 10.26
CA ARG A 48 -2.81 -19.29 9.70
C ARG A 48 -2.00 -18.15 10.30
N VAL A 49 -1.27 -17.44 9.45
CA VAL A 49 -0.31 -16.42 9.88
C VAL A 49 -0.73 -15.07 9.35
N LEU A 50 -1.03 -14.16 10.28
CA LEU A 50 -1.26 -12.76 10.00
C LEU A 50 0.08 -12.09 9.72
N VAL A 51 0.27 -11.64 8.47
CA VAL A 51 1.51 -11.02 8.01
C VAL A 51 1.27 -9.56 7.64
N ASN A 52 2.28 -8.70 7.82
CA ASN A 52 2.16 -7.32 7.41
C ASN A 52 1.98 -7.21 5.89
N GLN A 53 1.06 -6.34 5.47
CA GLN A 53 0.83 -5.92 4.10
C GLN A 53 2.02 -5.11 3.57
N SER A 54 3.12 -5.81 3.30
CA SER A 54 4.34 -5.26 2.73
C SER A 54 5.10 -6.37 1.98
N ARG A 55 5.71 -6.01 0.86
CA ARG A 55 6.59 -6.90 0.09
C ARG A 55 7.88 -7.18 0.86
N HIS A 56 8.28 -6.29 1.78
CA HIS A 56 9.38 -6.56 2.70
C HIS A 56 9.07 -7.74 3.64
N SER A 57 7.85 -7.80 4.18
CA SER A 57 7.45 -8.84 5.14
C SER A 57 7.06 -10.15 4.45
N SER A 58 6.10 -10.11 3.53
CA SER A 58 5.49 -11.31 2.93
C SER A 58 5.48 -11.31 1.40
N GLY A 59 6.39 -10.57 0.76
CA GLY A 59 6.50 -10.54 -0.69
C GLY A 59 6.86 -11.89 -1.29
N GLU A 60 6.36 -12.16 -2.48
CA GLU A 60 6.62 -13.37 -3.25
C GLU A 60 6.91 -12.99 -4.71
N TRP A 61 7.68 -13.82 -5.40
CA TRP A 61 7.87 -13.72 -6.84
C TRP A 61 8.09 -15.10 -7.46
N ASN A 62 7.26 -15.46 -8.44
CA ASN A 62 7.34 -16.76 -9.16
C ASN A 62 7.36 -17.97 -8.20
N GLY A 63 6.52 -17.97 -7.17
CA GLY A 63 6.50 -19.05 -6.16
C GLY A 63 7.63 -18.96 -5.13
N GLN A 64 8.55 -18.01 -5.25
CA GLN A 64 9.66 -17.84 -4.32
C GLN A 64 9.35 -16.77 -3.26
N ALA A 65 9.43 -17.15 -1.99
CA ALA A 65 9.34 -16.22 -0.87
C ALA A 65 10.50 -15.21 -0.89
N LEU A 66 10.17 -13.93 -1.05
CA LEU A 66 11.12 -12.81 -1.00
C LEU A 66 11.04 -12.03 0.31
N GLY A 67 9.87 -12.05 0.94
CA GLY A 67 9.63 -11.39 2.22
C GLY A 67 10.44 -12.01 3.34
N ILE A 68 10.92 -11.20 4.27
CA ILE A 68 11.75 -11.67 5.38
C ILE A 68 10.97 -12.62 6.29
N GLU A 69 9.69 -12.31 6.58
CA GLU A 69 8.85 -13.18 7.39
C GLU A 69 8.38 -14.40 6.63
N TYR A 70 8.07 -14.27 5.34
CA TYR A 70 7.68 -15.44 4.57
C TYR A 70 8.81 -16.49 4.59
N ARG A 71 10.04 -16.09 4.30
CA ARG A 71 11.19 -17.02 4.39
C ARG A 71 11.39 -17.57 5.81
N ARG A 72 11.22 -16.74 6.84
CA ARG A 72 11.32 -17.20 8.23
C ARG A 72 10.22 -18.19 8.60
N LEU A 73 9.00 -17.98 8.11
CA LEU A 73 7.86 -18.87 8.32
C LEU A 73 8.04 -20.19 7.58
N GLU A 74 8.58 -20.19 6.35
CA GLU A 74 8.93 -21.43 5.64
C GLU A 74 10.05 -22.20 6.34
N ALA A 75 11.07 -21.50 6.85
CA ALA A 75 12.11 -22.10 7.69
C ALA A 75 11.51 -22.69 8.97
N PHE A 76 10.59 -21.98 9.63
CA PHE A 76 9.90 -22.44 10.83
C PHE A 76 9.01 -23.67 10.55
N ALA A 77 8.25 -23.67 9.45
CA ALA A 77 7.43 -24.82 9.06
C ALA A 77 8.29 -26.06 8.76
N ARG A 78 9.44 -25.88 8.08
CA ARG A 78 10.43 -26.95 7.90
C ARG A 78 11.00 -27.42 9.23
N TYR A 79 11.34 -26.50 10.13
CA TYR A 79 11.81 -26.82 11.48
C TYR A 79 10.81 -27.69 12.23
N LEU A 80 9.52 -27.32 12.25
CA LEU A 80 8.45 -28.10 12.89
C LEU A 80 8.34 -29.51 12.31
N ARG A 81 8.40 -29.65 10.98
CA ARG A 81 8.34 -30.96 10.31
C ARG A 81 9.49 -31.89 10.72
N HIS A 82 10.69 -31.34 10.98
CA HIS A 82 11.86 -32.13 11.38
C HIS A 82 11.92 -32.45 12.87
N GLN A 83 10.92 -32.04 13.65
CA GLN A 83 10.83 -32.42 15.06
C GLN A 83 10.30 -33.84 15.23
N PRO A 84 10.58 -34.50 16.37
CA PRO A 84 9.96 -35.79 16.71
C PRO A 84 8.44 -35.67 16.67
N GLY A 85 7.78 -36.52 15.86
CA GLY A 85 6.33 -36.47 15.64
C GLY A 85 5.83 -35.31 14.76
N GLY A 86 6.73 -34.53 14.17
CA GLY A 86 6.43 -33.38 13.33
C GLY A 86 5.63 -33.74 12.08
N ARG A 87 4.68 -32.87 11.72
CA ARG A 87 3.83 -33.02 10.53
C ARG A 87 4.11 -31.91 9.52
N THR A 88 3.83 -32.19 8.25
CA THR A 88 3.82 -31.16 7.22
C THR A 88 2.65 -30.21 7.47
N LEU A 89 2.95 -28.93 7.66
CA LEU A 89 1.95 -27.87 7.86
C LEU A 89 1.84 -27.00 6.61
N ARG A 90 0.61 -26.72 6.18
CA ARG A 90 0.34 -25.70 5.17
C ARG A 90 0.34 -24.32 5.83
N LEU A 91 1.18 -23.41 5.34
CA LEU A 91 1.15 -22.01 5.75
C LEU A 91 0.03 -21.27 5.02
N VAL A 92 -0.88 -20.64 5.77
CA VAL A 92 -1.93 -19.80 5.23
C VAL A 92 -1.63 -18.36 5.61
N LEU A 93 -1.03 -17.60 4.70
CA LEU A 93 -0.68 -16.20 4.94
C LEU A 93 -1.88 -15.30 4.75
N VAL A 94 -2.20 -14.51 5.78
CA VAL A 94 -3.33 -13.57 5.82
C VAL A 94 -2.79 -12.15 5.96
N PRO A 95 -2.63 -11.39 4.86
CA PRO A 95 -2.08 -10.04 4.93
C PRO A 95 -3.02 -9.07 5.61
N LYS A 96 -2.55 -8.35 6.62
CA LYS A 96 -3.26 -7.22 7.25
C LYS A 96 -2.39 -5.96 7.26
N ALA A 97 -3.01 -4.79 7.29
CA ALA A 97 -2.27 -3.57 7.56
C ALA A 97 -1.57 -3.72 8.92
N LYS A 98 -0.38 -3.12 9.07
CA LYS A 98 0.44 -3.32 10.27
C LYS A 98 -0.32 -3.04 11.57
N ASP A 99 -1.08 -1.95 11.61
CA ASP A 99 -1.89 -1.55 12.76
C ASP A 99 -3.09 -2.46 13.02
N ASP A 100 -3.54 -3.21 12.01
CA ASP A 100 -4.65 -4.15 12.12
C ASP A 100 -4.22 -5.54 12.61
N LEU A 101 -2.91 -5.86 12.61
CA LEU A 101 -2.41 -7.21 12.85
C LEU A 101 -2.85 -7.78 14.21
N LEU A 102 -2.65 -7.02 15.29
CA LEU A 102 -2.95 -7.48 16.64
C LEU A 102 -4.46 -7.56 16.89
N ALA A 103 -5.22 -6.62 16.33
CA ALA A 103 -6.68 -6.65 16.41
C ALA A 103 -7.26 -7.84 15.62
N ALA A 104 -6.70 -8.15 14.45
CA ALA A 104 -7.09 -9.34 13.67
C ALA A 104 -6.73 -10.64 14.40
N LEU A 105 -5.59 -10.68 15.10
CA LEU A 105 -5.21 -11.81 15.94
C LEU A 105 -6.22 -12.02 17.06
N GLN A 106 -6.62 -10.95 17.76
CA GLN A 106 -7.62 -10.98 18.82
C GLN A 106 -8.99 -11.47 18.34
N ARG A 107 -9.40 -11.10 17.12
CA ARG A 107 -10.63 -11.58 16.46
C ARG A 107 -10.55 -13.04 15.98
N GLY A 108 -9.37 -13.68 16.07
CA GLY A 108 -9.18 -15.08 15.67
C GLY A 108 -9.03 -15.31 14.18
N GLU A 109 -8.70 -14.26 13.42
CA GLU A 109 -8.46 -14.32 11.97
C GLU A 109 -7.16 -15.07 11.61
N GLY A 110 -6.28 -15.31 12.59
CA GLY A 110 -5.11 -16.16 12.48
C GLY A 110 -4.68 -16.72 13.84
N ASP A 111 -3.66 -17.57 13.81
CA ASP A 111 -3.09 -18.20 15.02
C ASP A 111 -1.82 -17.48 15.49
N LEU A 112 -1.13 -16.81 14.56
CA LEU A 112 0.17 -16.18 14.74
C LEU A 112 0.21 -14.84 14.00
N VAL A 113 0.82 -13.82 14.61
CA VAL A 113 1.22 -12.58 13.92
C VAL A 113 2.72 -12.59 13.70
N ALA A 114 3.12 -12.44 12.44
CA ALA A 114 4.50 -12.31 12.00
C ALA A 114 4.67 -10.98 11.23
N PRO A 115 5.04 -9.88 11.92
CA PRO A 115 4.93 -8.55 11.36
C PRO A 115 6.05 -8.20 10.36
N GLY A 116 7.27 -8.72 10.49
CA GLY A 116 8.39 -8.35 9.61
C GLY A 116 9.11 -7.07 9.98
N GLU A 117 8.52 -6.34 10.93
CA GLU A 117 8.99 -5.09 11.49
C GLU A 117 8.62 -5.08 12.96
N THR A 118 9.20 -4.15 13.71
CA THR A 118 8.83 -3.91 15.10
C THR A 118 7.36 -3.51 15.16
N LEU A 119 6.58 -4.27 15.92
CA LEU A 119 5.17 -4.04 16.18
C LEU A 119 5.00 -3.95 17.70
N LEU A 120 4.44 -2.85 18.17
CA LEU A 120 4.27 -2.60 19.60
C LEU A 120 2.84 -3.00 20.02
N PRO A 121 2.67 -3.92 20.99
CA PRO A 121 1.34 -4.27 21.46
C PRO A 121 0.76 -3.15 22.32
N PRO A 122 -0.58 -3.03 22.38
CA PRO A 122 -1.23 -2.18 23.35
C PRO A 122 -0.78 -2.54 24.78
N PRO A 123 -0.67 -1.56 25.69
CA PRO A 123 -0.41 -1.83 27.10
C PRO A 123 -1.39 -2.88 27.65
N HIS A 124 -0.91 -3.75 28.54
CA HIS A 124 -1.71 -4.79 29.20
C HIS A 124 -2.35 -5.83 28.26
N SER A 125 -1.86 -5.98 27.01
CA SER A 125 -2.34 -7.06 26.15
C SER A 125 -2.00 -8.44 26.75
N ALA A 126 -2.98 -9.35 26.80
CA ALA A 126 -2.78 -10.75 27.21
C ALA A 126 -2.17 -11.62 26.09
N LEU A 127 -1.44 -11.01 25.16
CA LEU A 127 -0.81 -11.70 24.04
C LEU A 127 0.47 -12.39 24.51
N ILE A 128 0.73 -13.58 23.97
CA ILE A 128 2.00 -14.26 24.15
C ILE A 128 2.97 -13.71 23.09
N ALA A 129 4.13 -13.24 23.52
CA ALA A 129 5.19 -12.78 22.62
C ALA A 129 6.35 -13.78 22.57
N ALA A 130 6.85 -14.07 21.37
CA ALA A 130 8.01 -14.92 21.14
C ALA A 130 9.05 -14.18 20.29
N SER A 131 10.29 -14.10 20.79
CA SER A 131 11.39 -13.50 20.03
C SER A 131 11.81 -14.41 18.88
N VAL A 132 12.03 -13.80 17.71
CA VAL A 132 12.34 -14.51 16.46
C VAL A 132 13.65 -14.09 15.81
N ALA A 133 14.26 -13.02 16.30
CA ALA A 133 15.57 -12.54 15.87
C ALA A 133 16.19 -11.67 16.97
N ALA A 134 17.47 -11.35 16.82
CA ALA A 134 18.12 -10.35 17.65
C ALA A 134 17.39 -8.99 17.56
N PRO A 135 17.38 -8.19 18.65
CA PRO A 135 16.84 -6.84 18.61
C PRO A 135 17.50 -5.98 17.53
N THR A 136 16.77 -4.99 17.03
CA THR A 136 17.24 -4.05 16.01
C THR A 136 17.19 -2.61 16.52
N SER A 137 17.78 -1.70 15.75
CA SER A 137 17.74 -0.27 16.04
C SER A 137 16.87 0.44 15.01
N LEU A 138 16.18 1.51 15.41
CA LEU A 138 15.48 2.40 14.48
C LEU A 138 16.44 3.49 14.05
N VAL A 139 16.79 3.53 12.76
CA VAL A 139 17.80 4.44 12.20
C VAL A 139 17.17 5.42 11.23
N VAL A 140 17.75 6.61 11.14
CA VAL A 140 17.34 7.61 10.15
C VAL A 140 17.82 7.20 8.77
N VAL A 141 16.94 7.32 7.78
CA VAL A 141 17.21 7.02 6.37
C VAL A 141 16.86 8.25 5.52
N GLY A 142 17.69 8.51 4.51
CA GLY A 142 17.50 9.60 3.54
C GLY A 142 17.98 9.21 2.14
N GLY A 143 17.81 10.13 1.19
CA GLY A 143 18.27 9.96 -0.19
C GLY A 143 19.62 10.63 -0.49
N ARG A 144 20.30 10.17 -1.53
CA ARG A 144 21.52 10.80 -2.09
C ARG A 144 21.22 12.25 -2.51
N GLY A 145 22.06 13.19 -2.08
CA GLY A 145 21.87 14.63 -2.30
C GLY A 145 21.21 15.35 -1.13
N GLN A 146 20.69 14.62 -0.14
CA GLN A 146 20.21 15.19 1.12
C GLN A 146 21.31 15.17 2.19
N ARG A 147 21.39 16.23 3.00
CA ARG A 147 22.30 16.25 4.16
C ARG A 147 21.70 15.39 5.27
N LEU A 148 22.24 14.18 5.43
CA LEU A 148 21.87 13.30 6.54
C LEU A 148 22.31 13.91 7.88
N PRO A 149 21.49 13.77 8.94
CA PRO A 149 21.90 14.15 10.27
C PRO A 149 23.08 13.26 10.73
N ARG A 150 23.94 13.82 11.57
CA ARG A 150 25.04 13.11 12.23
C ARG A 150 24.75 12.80 13.71
N GLN A 151 23.73 13.43 14.28
CA GLN A 151 23.25 13.27 15.65
C GLN A 151 21.75 13.56 15.72
N LEU A 152 21.08 13.12 16.78
CA LEU A 152 19.62 13.20 16.93
C LEU A 152 19.09 14.64 16.94
N GLU A 153 19.81 15.58 17.54
CA GLU A 153 19.41 16.99 17.62
C GLU A 153 19.30 17.64 16.24
N GLN A 154 20.03 17.13 15.25
CA GLN A 154 19.95 17.63 13.88
C GLN A 154 18.64 17.22 13.18
N LEU A 155 17.79 16.43 13.82
CA LEU A 155 16.41 16.21 13.39
C LEU A 155 15.46 17.34 13.80
N ALA A 156 15.87 18.24 14.71
CA ALA A 156 15.03 19.33 15.19
C ALA A 156 14.48 20.19 14.04
N GLY A 157 13.16 20.32 13.96
CA GLY A 157 12.46 21.04 12.89
C GLY A 157 12.51 20.37 11.50
N ARG A 158 13.16 19.22 11.35
CA ARG A 158 13.14 18.46 10.09
C ARG A 158 11.87 17.64 9.98
N ARG A 159 11.45 17.39 8.75
CA ARG A 159 10.34 16.50 8.44
C ARG A 159 10.82 15.06 8.32
N VAL A 160 10.11 14.14 8.98
CA VAL A 160 10.34 12.69 8.94
C VAL A 160 9.03 12.02 8.57
N VAL A 161 9.03 11.28 7.47
CA VAL A 161 7.86 10.55 6.98
C VAL A 161 7.93 9.11 7.46
N LEU A 162 6.89 8.62 8.13
CA LEU A 162 6.82 7.26 8.66
C LEU A 162 5.79 6.41 7.91
N PRO A 163 6.06 5.12 7.62
CA PRO A 163 5.01 4.21 7.21
C PRO A 163 3.96 4.04 8.32
N GLN A 164 2.73 3.70 7.95
CA GLN A 164 1.67 3.42 8.92
C GLN A 164 2.09 2.29 9.88
N GLY A 165 1.79 2.45 11.16
CA GLY A 165 2.22 1.52 12.21
C GLY A 165 3.71 1.44 12.48
N SER A 166 4.51 2.44 12.06
CA SER A 166 5.92 2.50 12.40
C SER A 166 6.15 2.60 13.91
N ALA A 167 7.02 1.73 14.46
CA ALA A 167 7.48 1.81 15.85
C ALA A 167 8.30 3.08 16.13
N ALA A 168 8.72 3.80 15.08
CA ALA A 168 9.42 5.08 15.22
C ALA A 168 8.53 6.20 15.75
N GLY A 169 7.19 6.12 15.59
CA GLY A 169 6.27 7.16 16.04
C GLY A 169 6.42 7.47 17.54
N PRO A 170 6.20 6.48 18.43
CA PRO A 170 6.40 6.67 19.87
C PRO A 170 7.83 7.07 20.25
N ALA A 171 8.84 6.58 19.52
CA ALA A 171 10.23 6.94 19.78
C ALA A 171 10.54 8.41 19.43
N LEU A 172 10.01 8.90 18.31
CA LEU A 172 10.12 10.31 17.92
C LEU A 172 9.32 11.23 18.83
N ALA A 173 8.19 10.77 19.38
CA ALA A 173 7.45 11.52 20.40
C ALA A 173 8.30 11.73 21.67
N ARG A 174 9.00 10.68 22.14
CA ARG A 174 9.95 10.80 23.26
C ARG A 174 11.12 11.73 22.92
N LEU A 175 11.64 11.66 21.70
CA LEU A 175 12.69 12.58 21.23
C LEU A 175 12.18 14.03 21.21
N ASN A 176 10.96 14.29 20.73
CA ASN A 176 10.38 15.63 20.71
C ASN A 176 10.27 16.23 22.12
N ALA A 177 9.83 15.45 23.11
CA ALA A 177 9.82 15.88 24.52
C ALA A 177 11.23 16.20 25.06
N GLN A 178 12.28 15.56 24.55
CA GLN A 178 13.68 15.90 24.89
C GLN A 178 14.14 17.18 24.18
N LEU A 179 13.79 17.36 22.90
CA LEU A 179 14.13 18.56 22.12
C LEU A 179 13.45 19.81 22.69
N GLU A 180 12.19 19.71 23.09
CA GLU A 180 11.42 20.81 23.70
C GLU A 180 12.02 21.25 25.03
N ARG A 181 12.43 20.32 25.90
CA ARG A 181 13.17 20.64 27.14
C ARG A 181 14.47 21.41 26.89
N ARG A 182 15.07 21.23 25.70
CA ARG A 182 16.26 21.94 25.24
C ARG A 182 15.94 23.17 24.39
N ARG A 183 14.68 23.59 24.32
CA ARG A 183 14.18 24.72 23.51
C ARG A 183 14.49 24.59 22.01
N LEU A 184 14.58 23.36 21.51
CA LEU A 184 14.73 23.06 20.10
C LEU A 184 13.36 22.76 19.46
N ARG A 185 13.23 23.01 18.16
CA ARG A 185 12.01 22.70 17.42
C ARG A 185 11.78 21.18 17.38
N PRO A 186 10.55 20.69 17.59
CA PRO A 186 10.25 19.27 17.45
C PRO A 186 10.48 18.79 16.02
N VAL A 187 10.76 17.50 15.87
CA VAL A 187 10.72 16.79 14.58
C VAL A 187 9.28 16.83 14.06
N GLN A 188 9.11 17.21 12.79
CA GLN A 188 7.82 17.22 12.12
C GLN A 188 7.53 15.80 11.60
N VAL A 189 6.81 15.01 12.38
CA VAL A 189 6.40 13.66 12.00
C VAL A 189 5.22 13.73 11.04
N GLU A 190 5.36 13.10 9.88
CA GLU A 190 4.31 12.94 8.88
C GLU A 190 4.05 11.45 8.67
N TRP A 191 2.80 11.02 8.69
CA TRP A 191 2.45 9.64 8.35
C TRP A 191 2.22 9.51 6.84
N ALA A 192 2.84 8.50 6.22
CA ALA A 192 2.71 8.24 4.80
C ALA A 192 1.27 7.84 4.42
N ASP A 193 0.89 8.04 3.16
CA ASP A 193 -0.40 7.57 2.64
C ASP A 193 -0.57 6.06 2.94
N PRO A 194 -1.70 5.58 3.49
CA PRO A 194 -1.88 4.18 3.87
C PRO A 194 -1.86 3.17 2.71
N THR A 195 -1.83 3.64 1.45
CA THR A 195 -1.52 2.80 0.28
C THR A 195 -0.04 2.40 0.19
N LEU A 196 0.86 3.07 0.92
CA LEU A 196 2.30 2.89 0.82
C LEU A 196 2.80 2.00 1.95
N ALA A 197 3.46 0.90 1.58
CA ALA A 197 4.23 0.10 2.53
C ALA A 197 5.62 0.72 2.78
N VAL A 198 6.36 0.15 3.74
CA VAL A 198 7.70 0.60 4.12
C VAL A 198 8.65 0.71 2.92
N GLU A 199 8.62 -0.24 2.00
CA GLU A 199 9.45 -0.21 0.79
C GLU A 199 9.10 0.94 -0.17
N ASP A 200 7.83 1.34 -0.20
CA ASP A 200 7.36 2.44 -1.02
C ASP A 200 7.79 3.77 -0.40
N VAL A 201 7.76 3.88 0.93
CA VAL A 201 8.32 5.02 1.68
C VAL A 201 9.82 5.15 1.41
N LEU A 202 10.58 4.06 1.50
CA LEU A 202 12.02 4.07 1.22
C LEU A 202 12.33 4.46 -0.22
N GLU A 203 11.55 3.99 -1.19
CA GLU A 203 11.72 4.39 -2.59
C GLU A 203 11.48 5.89 -2.78
N LEU A 204 10.41 6.43 -2.19
CA LEU A 204 10.11 7.86 -2.22
C LEU A 204 11.18 8.69 -1.49
N THR A 205 11.77 8.15 -0.42
CA THR A 205 12.91 8.76 0.29
C THR A 205 14.16 8.79 -0.60
N GLN A 206 14.49 7.69 -1.28
CA GLN A 206 15.62 7.67 -2.22
C GLN A 206 15.41 8.66 -3.37
N ALA A 207 14.18 8.78 -3.87
CA ALA A 207 13.84 9.65 -4.97
C ALA A 207 13.99 11.14 -4.59
N GLY A 208 14.00 11.47 -3.31
CA GLY A 208 14.04 12.84 -2.78
C GLY A 208 12.66 13.44 -2.56
N ILE A 209 11.58 12.68 -2.80
CA ILE A 209 10.20 13.10 -2.56
C ILE A 209 9.92 13.16 -1.05
N TYR A 210 10.38 12.15 -0.32
CA TYR A 210 10.41 12.19 1.14
C TYR A 210 11.81 12.60 1.62
N PRO A 211 11.91 13.58 2.53
CA PRO A 211 13.20 14.03 3.00
C PRO A 211 13.89 12.94 3.83
N LEU A 212 13.27 12.55 4.94
CA LEU A 212 13.78 11.51 5.82
C LEU A 212 12.67 10.52 6.15
N THR A 213 13.07 9.30 6.48
CA THR A 213 12.24 8.31 7.17
C THR A 213 13.03 7.66 8.30
N VAL A 214 12.35 6.89 9.15
CA VAL A 214 12.98 6.10 10.22
C VAL A 214 12.40 4.69 10.17
N VAL A 215 13.28 3.70 10.05
CA VAL A 215 12.95 2.27 9.93
C VAL A 215 14.00 1.43 10.67
N GLU A 216 13.73 0.15 10.84
CA GLU A 216 14.68 -0.83 11.40
C GLU A 216 15.98 -0.89 10.58
N SER A 217 17.12 -0.99 11.27
CA SER A 217 18.44 -0.97 10.62
C SER A 217 18.64 -2.13 9.66
N GLY A 218 18.21 -3.34 10.04
CA GLY A 218 18.28 -4.51 9.15
C GLY A 218 17.46 -4.32 7.87
N LEU A 219 16.26 -3.73 8.01
CA LEU A 219 15.39 -3.38 6.88
C LEU A 219 16.05 -2.31 5.99
N ALA A 220 16.57 -1.23 6.58
CA ALA A 220 17.23 -0.15 5.87
C ALA A 220 18.39 -0.65 5.00
N HIS A 221 19.28 -1.46 5.57
CA HIS A 221 20.45 -2.02 4.87
C HIS A 221 20.05 -3.01 3.78
N ARG A 222 19.05 -3.85 4.05
CA ARG A 222 18.52 -4.77 3.04
C ARG A 222 18.03 -4.02 1.81
N TRP A 223 17.26 -2.96 2.01
CA TRP A 223 16.74 -2.13 0.92
C TRP A 223 17.81 -1.26 0.26
N ALA A 224 18.84 -0.81 0.97
CA ALA A 224 19.96 -0.07 0.38
C ALA A 224 20.73 -0.88 -0.68
N ARG A 225 20.65 -2.22 -0.66
CA ARG A 225 21.24 -3.10 -1.70
C ARG A 225 20.50 -3.03 -3.05
N VAL A 226 19.26 -2.55 -3.07
CA VAL A 226 18.44 -2.43 -4.29
C VAL A 226 18.11 -0.97 -4.63
N LEU A 227 18.02 -0.11 -3.62
CA LEU A 227 17.82 1.33 -3.73
C LEU A 227 19.16 2.05 -3.66
N SER A 228 19.87 2.13 -4.79
CA SER A 228 21.27 2.62 -4.85
C SER A 228 21.50 4.07 -4.38
N ARG A 229 20.44 4.88 -4.32
CA ARG A 229 20.48 6.26 -3.80
C ARG A 229 20.04 6.36 -2.34
N LEU A 230 19.56 5.29 -1.74
CA LEU A 230 19.23 5.27 -0.31
C LEU A 230 20.50 5.38 0.54
N ARG A 231 20.42 6.09 1.65
CA ARG A 231 21.52 6.28 2.59
C ARG A 231 21.00 6.09 4.01
N VAL A 232 21.69 5.23 4.77
CA VAL A 232 21.37 4.92 6.16
C VAL A 232 22.30 5.73 7.06
N ALA A 233 21.75 6.39 8.07
CA ALA A 233 22.52 7.13 9.07
C ALA A 233 22.69 6.28 10.34
N ASP A 234 23.57 5.28 10.29
CA ASP A 234 23.70 4.27 11.37
C ASP A 234 24.05 4.83 12.73
N ARG A 235 24.68 6.02 12.76
CA ARG A 235 25.03 6.72 14.00
C ARG A 235 23.86 7.52 14.59
N VAL A 236 22.76 7.67 13.86
CA VAL A 236 21.57 8.43 14.29
C VAL A 236 20.46 7.43 14.59
N VAL A 237 20.56 6.84 15.78
CA VAL A 237 19.63 5.83 16.28
C VAL A 237 18.53 6.50 17.11
N VAL A 238 17.29 6.41 16.63
CA VAL A 238 16.10 6.98 17.28
C VAL A 238 15.62 6.10 18.43
N ALA A 239 15.81 4.79 18.32
CA ALA A 239 15.53 3.83 19.39
C ALA A 239 16.44 2.61 19.25
N HIS A 240 16.96 2.13 20.37
CA HIS A 240 17.78 0.91 20.47
C HIS A 240 16.92 -0.28 20.89
N ASP A 241 17.47 -1.49 20.74
CA ASP A 241 16.93 -2.73 21.33
C ASP A 241 15.44 -3.01 21.02
N GLN A 242 15.01 -2.69 19.81
CA GLN A 242 13.66 -2.99 19.35
C GLN A 242 13.51 -4.49 19.09
N ALA A 243 12.76 -5.15 19.96
CA ALA A 243 12.51 -6.57 19.90
C ALA A 243 11.80 -6.98 18.59
N GLN A 244 12.29 -8.06 17.97
CA GLN A 244 11.67 -8.67 16.80
C GLN A 244 10.81 -9.83 17.27
N LEU A 245 9.51 -9.60 17.37
CA LEU A 245 8.57 -10.48 18.05
C LEU A 245 7.50 -11.02 17.09
N TRP A 246 7.12 -12.28 17.32
CA TRP A 246 5.85 -12.83 16.88
C TRP A 246 4.86 -12.84 18.04
N TYR A 247 3.57 -12.70 17.72
CA TYR A 247 2.50 -12.64 18.71
C TYR A 247 1.47 -13.75 18.53
N LEU A 248 1.01 -14.30 19.64
CA LEU A 248 0.00 -15.36 19.71
C LEU A 248 -1.07 -15.04 20.76
N ARG A 249 -2.20 -15.71 20.68
CA ARG A 249 -3.22 -15.70 21.75
C ARG A 249 -2.99 -16.85 22.70
N ALA A 250 -3.25 -16.64 24.00
CA ALA A 250 -3.41 -17.75 24.93
C ALA A 250 -4.51 -18.71 24.42
N PRO A 251 -4.33 -20.04 24.55
CA PRO A 251 -3.31 -20.71 25.36
C PRO A 251 -2.06 -21.19 24.57
N ALA A 252 -1.65 -20.53 23.48
CA ALA A 252 -0.61 -21.01 22.54
C ALA A 252 0.84 -21.03 23.07
N HIS A 253 1.06 -21.59 24.27
CA HIS A 253 2.36 -21.63 24.95
C HIS A 253 3.30 -22.64 24.32
N GLN A 254 2.82 -23.80 23.86
CA GLN A 254 3.67 -24.81 23.23
C GLN A 254 4.22 -24.29 21.90
N LEU A 255 3.38 -23.62 21.10
CA LEU A 255 3.81 -22.98 19.86
C LEU A 255 4.83 -21.88 20.14
N ALA A 256 4.61 -21.05 21.16
CA ALA A 256 5.55 -19.99 21.56
C ALA A 256 6.94 -20.54 21.96
N GLU A 257 6.98 -21.62 22.74
CA GLU A 257 8.24 -22.31 23.07
C GLU A 257 8.95 -22.84 21.83
N ARG A 258 8.19 -23.39 20.88
CA ARG A 258 8.71 -23.90 19.63
C ARG A 258 9.31 -22.80 18.75
N ILE A 259 8.68 -21.63 18.72
CA ILE A 259 9.18 -20.43 18.04
C ILE A 259 10.49 -19.97 18.69
N ARG A 260 10.55 -19.87 20.03
CA ARG A 260 11.77 -19.47 20.75
C ARG A 260 12.92 -20.45 20.52
N ALA A 261 12.64 -21.75 20.50
CA ALA A 261 13.62 -22.79 20.20
C ALA A 261 14.14 -22.68 18.76
N PHE A 262 13.25 -22.46 17.79
CA PHE A 262 13.63 -22.19 16.40
C PHE A 262 14.53 -20.95 16.28
N ALA A 263 14.20 -19.86 16.97
CA ALA A 263 14.97 -18.62 16.91
C ALA A 263 16.41 -18.74 17.43
N ARG A 264 16.70 -19.75 18.27
CA ARG A 264 18.06 -20.05 18.76
C ARG A 264 18.89 -20.85 17.75
N GLN A 265 18.29 -21.40 16.70
CA GLN A 265 19.03 -22.16 15.70
C GLN A 265 19.80 -21.21 14.76
N PRO A 266 21.04 -21.59 14.34
CA PRO A 266 21.73 -20.90 13.28
C PRO A 266 20.85 -20.84 12.03
N GLN A 267 20.50 -19.63 11.60
CA GLN A 267 19.75 -19.45 10.37
C GLN A 267 20.73 -19.52 9.20
N ALA A 268 20.34 -20.19 8.12
CA ALA A 268 21.13 -20.20 6.89
C ALA A 268 21.39 -18.77 6.42
N HIS A 269 22.63 -18.48 6.02
CA HIS A 269 22.95 -17.19 5.43
C HIS A 269 22.24 -17.07 4.08
N ASP A 270 21.18 -16.27 4.02
CA ASP A 270 20.52 -15.92 2.77
C ASP A 270 21.20 -14.68 2.20
N ASP A 271 21.87 -14.86 1.07
CA ASP A 271 22.58 -13.78 0.39
C ASP A 271 21.62 -12.76 -0.25
N ASP A 272 20.29 -12.94 -0.16
CA ASP A 272 19.26 -12.08 -0.73
C ASP A 272 19.34 -11.94 -2.26
N LYS A 273 19.97 -12.89 -2.97
CA LYS A 273 20.13 -12.82 -4.44
C LYS A 273 18.79 -12.75 -5.17
N ALA A 274 17.84 -13.60 -4.80
CA ALA A 274 16.50 -13.59 -5.40
C ALA A 274 15.77 -12.27 -5.13
N PHE A 275 15.86 -11.74 -3.91
CA PHE A 275 15.31 -10.43 -3.56
C PHE A 275 15.91 -9.31 -4.41
N ARG A 276 17.24 -9.30 -4.61
CA ARG A 276 17.90 -8.31 -5.47
C ARG A 276 17.47 -8.43 -6.92
N GLN A 277 17.47 -9.63 -7.48
CA GLN A 277 17.09 -9.88 -8.88
C GLN A 277 15.63 -9.47 -9.13
N ALA A 278 14.74 -9.83 -8.21
CA ALA A 278 13.35 -9.44 -8.28
C ALA A 278 13.18 -7.91 -8.15
N SER A 279 13.91 -7.24 -7.26
CA SER A 279 13.65 -5.84 -6.90
C SER A 279 14.38 -4.81 -7.78
N ALA A 280 15.55 -5.13 -8.33
CA ALA A 280 16.46 -4.16 -8.96
C ALA A 280 15.84 -3.34 -10.11
N ARG A 281 14.86 -3.89 -10.83
CA ARG A 281 14.16 -3.20 -11.94
C ARG A 281 12.79 -2.65 -11.58
N ARG A 282 12.30 -2.91 -10.36
CA ARG A 282 10.92 -2.57 -9.94
C ARG A 282 10.84 -1.22 -9.26
N TYR A 283 11.89 -0.84 -8.52
CA TYR A 283 11.92 0.40 -7.75
C TYR A 283 12.73 1.49 -8.48
N GLN A 284 12.03 2.23 -9.34
CA GLN A 284 12.62 3.24 -10.25
C GLN A 284 11.88 4.57 -10.23
N VAL A 285 11.10 4.87 -9.18
CA VAL A 285 10.45 6.16 -9.03
C VAL A 285 11.48 7.28 -9.09
N ARG A 286 11.21 8.25 -9.95
CA ARG A 286 11.93 9.51 -10.06
C ARG A 286 11.11 10.59 -9.39
N ASP A 287 11.76 11.66 -8.94
CA ASP A 287 11.03 12.80 -8.39
C ASP A 287 10.28 13.55 -9.51
N PRO A 288 8.93 13.53 -9.55
CA PRO A 288 8.17 14.21 -10.59
C PRO A 288 8.08 15.73 -10.34
N LEU A 289 8.65 16.22 -9.24
CA LEU A 289 8.64 17.62 -8.84
C LEU A 289 9.96 18.32 -9.18
N GLN A 290 10.83 17.71 -9.98
CA GLN A 290 12.00 18.41 -10.51
C GLN A 290 11.59 19.59 -11.40
N ALA A 291 12.47 20.59 -11.54
CA ALA A 291 12.16 21.82 -12.26
C ALA A 291 11.67 21.57 -13.71
N HIS A 292 12.33 20.65 -14.43
CA HIS A 292 11.96 20.30 -15.80
C HIS A 292 10.57 19.66 -15.90
N ASP A 293 10.27 18.69 -15.01
CA ASP A 293 8.98 18.01 -14.97
C ASP A 293 7.85 18.94 -14.51
N ARG A 294 8.11 19.84 -13.55
CA ARG A 294 7.15 20.88 -13.15
C ARG A 294 6.77 21.80 -14.31
N LYS A 295 7.74 22.17 -15.16
CA LYS A 295 7.47 22.98 -16.36
C LYS A 295 6.55 22.23 -17.34
N ARG A 296 6.82 20.95 -17.58
CA ARG A 296 5.97 20.10 -18.45
C ARG A 296 4.58 19.92 -17.85
N LEU A 297 4.49 19.68 -16.54
CA LEU A 297 3.22 19.56 -15.84
C LEU A 297 2.39 20.84 -15.96
N ALA A 298 3.01 22.01 -15.80
CA ALA A 298 2.34 23.29 -15.93
C ALA A 298 1.73 23.50 -17.33
N GLN A 299 2.38 23.00 -18.39
CA GLN A 299 1.88 23.07 -19.77
C GLN A 299 0.62 22.23 -19.98
N VAL A 300 0.54 21.04 -19.39
CA VAL A 300 -0.60 20.13 -19.55
C VAL A 300 -1.67 20.28 -18.45
N ARG A 301 -1.37 20.98 -17.35
CA ARG A 301 -2.24 21.16 -16.18
C ARG A 301 -3.65 21.65 -16.54
N PRO A 302 -3.85 22.72 -17.34
CA PRO A 302 -5.20 23.22 -17.64
C PRO A 302 -6.07 22.14 -18.32
N LEU A 303 -5.46 21.38 -19.23
CA LEU A 303 -6.12 20.31 -19.95
C LEU A 303 -6.52 19.16 -19.00
N LEU A 304 -5.58 18.73 -18.15
CA LEU A 304 -5.84 17.69 -17.15
C LEU A 304 -6.93 18.10 -16.16
N GLN A 305 -6.90 19.34 -15.65
CA GLN A 305 -7.90 19.86 -14.71
C GLN A 305 -9.29 19.94 -15.33
N ARG A 306 -9.40 20.45 -16.57
CA ARG A 306 -10.68 20.55 -17.29
C ARG A 306 -11.37 19.19 -17.42
N TYR A 307 -10.64 18.18 -17.88
CA TYR A 307 -11.21 16.85 -18.09
C TYR A 307 -11.39 16.07 -16.80
N ALA A 308 -10.51 16.25 -15.80
CA ALA A 308 -10.73 15.68 -14.48
C ALA A 308 -12.05 16.17 -13.86
N LYS A 309 -12.29 17.50 -13.89
CA LYS A 309 -13.54 18.10 -13.42
C LYS A 309 -14.76 17.58 -14.18
N ALA A 310 -14.68 17.47 -15.51
CA ALA A 310 -15.79 17.02 -16.35
C ALA A 310 -16.24 15.57 -16.07
N TYR A 311 -15.39 14.74 -15.47
CA TYR A 311 -15.63 13.31 -15.24
C TYR A 311 -15.49 12.90 -13.77
N ASP A 312 -15.55 13.85 -12.84
CA ASP A 312 -15.46 13.61 -11.39
C ASP A 312 -14.18 12.84 -10.99
N PHE A 313 -13.03 13.28 -11.52
CA PHE A 313 -11.72 12.79 -11.11
C PHE A 313 -10.92 13.88 -10.40
N ASP A 314 -10.03 13.43 -9.52
CA ASP A 314 -8.94 14.26 -9.05
C ASP A 314 -7.88 14.42 -10.16
N TRP A 315 -7.61 15.65 -10.58
CA TRP A 315 -6.66 15.93 -11.66
C TRP A 315 -5.24 15.43 -11.35
N LEU A 316 -4.87 15.29 -10.07
CA LEU A 316 -3.57 14.72 -9.68
C LEU A 316 -3.45 13.24 -10.03
N THR A 317 -4.56 12.54 -10.22
CA THR A 317 -4.54 11.16 -10.76
C THR A 317 -4.19 11.17 -12.24
N LEU A 318 -4.80 12.08 -13.01
CA LEU A 318 -4.46 12.22 -14.42
C LEU A 318 -3.03 12.72 -14.60
N ALA A 319 -2.55 13.63 -13.75
CA ALA A 319 -1.14 14.06 -13.75
C ALA A 319 -0.17 12.91 -13.45
N ALA A 320 -0.48 12.10 -12.43
CA ALA A 320 0.31 10.92 -12.08
C ALA A 320 0.34 9.87 -13.19
N MET A 321 -0.80 9.63 -13.84
CA MET A 321 -0.87 8.78 -15.03
C MET A 321 -0.03 9.37 -16.16
N ALA A 322 -0.22 10.65 -16.51
CA ALA A 322 0.53 11.30 -17.58
C ALA A 322 2.05 11.26 -17.38
N TYR A 323 2.51 11.42 -16.13
CA TYR A 323 3.92 11.27 -15.80
C TYR A 323 4.39 9.82 -15.98
N LYS A 324 3.62 8.83 -15.51
CA LYS A 324 3.96 7.41 -15.66
C LYS A 324 3.97 6.96 -17.12
N GLU A 325 3.01 7.42 -17.90
CA GLU A 325 2.72 6.95 -19.26
C GLU A 325 3.65 7.57 -20.30
N SER A 326 3.88 8.88 -20.23
CA SER A 326 4.65 9.61 -21.25
C SER A 326 5.70 10.57 -20.68
N GLY A 327 5.88 10.59 -19.36
CA GLY A 327 6.69 11.61 -18.70
C GLY A 327 6.12 13.02 -18.90
N LEU A 328 4.80 13.16 -19.11
CA LEU A 328 4.13 14.43 -19.46
C LEU A 328 4.43 14.90 -20.90
N ASP A 329 4.71 13.99 -21.83
CA ASP A 329 4.82 14.27 -23.26
C ASP A 329 3.46 14.09 -23.97
N PRO A 330 2.84 15.14 -24.52
CA PRO A 330 1.62 15.00 -25.32
C PRO A 330 1.84 14.32 -26.68
N HIS A 331 3.09 14.19 -27.15
CA HIS A 331 3.43 13.60 -28.46
C HIS A 331 4.04 12.20 -28.36
N ALA A 332 4.13 11.63 -27.16
CA ALA A 332 4.72 10.31 -26.96
C ALA A 332 4.00 9.21 -27.76
N ARG A 333 4.78 8.29 -28.30
CA ARG A 333 4.31 7.08 -28.98
C ARG A 333 4.71 5.87 -28.16
N GLY A 334 3.74 5.07 -27.73
CA GLY A 334 3.96 3.88 -26.94
C GLY A 334 3.81 2.59 -27.73
N ALA A 335 4.01 1.48 -27.03
CA ALA A 335 3.81 0.14 -27.58
C ALA A 335 2.32 -0.11 -27.93
N GLY A 336 2.06 -1.04 -28.85
CA GLY A 336 0.69 -1.45 -29.17
C GLY A 336 -0.21 -0.35 -29.73
N ARG A 337 0.37 0.68 -30.37
CA ARG A 337 -0.32 1.88 -30.90
C ARG A 337 -0.92 2.79 -29.82
N ALA A 338 -0.51 2.65 -28.56
CA ALA A 338 -0.77 3.66 -27.54
C ALA A 338 -0.13 5.00 -27.93
N ALA A 339 -0.81 6.11 -27.66
CA ALA A 339 -0.36 7.43 -28.09
C ALA A 339 -0.69 8.51 -27.06
N GLY A 340 0.06 9.61 -27.11
CA GLY A 340 -0.21 10.86 -26.42
C GLY A 340 0.00 10.84 -24.92
N LEU A 341 -0.50 11.89 -24.25
CA LEU A 341 -0.22 12.18 -22.85
C LEU A 341 -0.60 11.04 -21.88
N LEU A 342 -1.72 10.36 -22.12
CA LEU A 342 -2.23 9.29 -21.26
C LEU A 342 -2.14 7.89 -21.91
N GLN A 343 -1.42 7.78 -23.04
CA GLN A 343 -1.13 6.51 -23.72
C GLN A 343 -2.37 5.62 -23.95
N ILE A 344 -3.53 6.21 -24.24
CA ILE A 344 -4.74 5.45 -24.57
C ILE A 344 -4.58 4.74 -25.93
N THR A 345 -5.07 3.50 -26.02
CA THR A 345 -5.09 2.74 -27.28
C THR A 345 -6.25 3.17 -28.18
N PRO A 346 -6.13 3.04 -29.53
CA PRO A 346 -7.22 3.34 -30.45
C PRO A 346 -8.49 2.51 -30.19
N ARG A 347 -8.35 1.26 -29.72
CA ARG A 347 -9.50 0.42 -29.34
C ARG A 347 -10.25 1.02 -28.17
N ALA A 348 -9.54 1.40 -27.11
CA ALA A 348 -10.14 2.03 -25.93
C ALA A 348 -10.77 3.38 -26.26
N ALA A 349 -10.10 4.21 -27.06
CA ALA A 349 -10.64 5.51 -27.52
C ALA A 349 -11.94 5.35 -28.30
N ARG A 350 -12.00 4.42 -29.26
CA ARG A 350 -13.21 4.13 -30.03
C ARG A 350 -14.36 3.63 -29.14
N SER A 351 -14.05 2.86 -28.10
CA SER A 351 -15.05 2.36 -27.15
C SER A 351 -15.77 3.46 -26.36
N VAL A 352 -15.24 4.69 -26.38
CA VAL A 352 -15.86 5.89 -25.80
C VAL A 352 -16.13 6.98 -26.84
N GLY A 353 -16.21 6.60 -28.12
CA GLY A 353 -16.61 7.49 -29.20
C GLY A 353 -15.56 8.52 -29.63
N VAL A 354 -14.27 8.29 -29.35
CA VAL A 354 -13.17 9.15 -29.85
C VAL A 354 -12.37 8.38 -30.91
N ARG A 355 -12.34 8.89 -32.14
CA ARG A 355 -11.69 8.22 -33.29
C ARG A 355 -10.28 8.74 -33.56
N ASN A 356 -10.04 10.03 -33.31
CA ASN A 356 -8.79 10.71 -33.57
C ASN A 356 -8.03 10.96 -32.26
N LEU A 357 -6.74 10.62 -32.19
CA LEU A 357 -5.87 10.82 -31.03
C LEU A 357 -4.66 11.73 -31.36
N HIS A 358 -4.72 12.50 -32.46
CA HIS A 358 -3.62 13.36 -32.91
C HIS A 358 -3.42 14.58 -32.01
N SER A 359 -4.48 15.08 -31.34
CA SER A 359 -4.39 16.20 -30.42
C SER A 359 -4.22 15.72 -28.97
N ALA A 360 -3.52 16.50 -28.15
CA ALA A 360 -3.44 16.25 -26.71
C ALA A 360 -4.82 16.29 -26.05
N GLU A 361 -5.71 17.16 -26.54
CA GLU A 361 -7.08 17.30 -26.03
C GLU A 361 -7.91 16.05 -26.26
N ASP A 362 -7.93 15.51 -27.48
CA ASP A 362 -8.68 14.28 -27.77
C ASP A 362 -8.10 13.09 -26.99
N ASN A 363 -6.78 13.06 -26.81
CA ASN A 363 -6.12 12.05 -26.01
C ASN A 363 -6.60 12.05 -24.55
N VAL A 364 -6.54 13.22 -23.89
CA VAL A 364 -6.95 13.37 -22.49
C VAL A 364 -8.46 13.15 -22.34
N LYS A 365 -9.27 13.67 -23.26
CA LYS A 365 -10.71 13.43 -23.30
C LYS A 365 -11.03 11.95 -23.40
N ALA A 366 -10.42 11.24 -24.34
CA ALA A 366 -10.66 9.80 -24.55
C ALA A 366 -10.25 8.98 -23.32
N ALA A 367 -9.05 9.21 -22.78
CA ALA A 367 -8.54 8.51 -21.61
C ALA A 367 -9.44 8.74 -20.39
N THR A 368 -9.82 9.99 -20.13
CA THR A 368 -10.66 10.32 -18.96
C THR A 368 -12.07 9.75 -19.11
N ARG A 369 -12.67 9.79 -20.32
CA ARG A 369 -13.94 9.12 -20.61
C ARG A 369 -13.87 7.61 -20.40
N TYR A 370 -12.76 7.01 -20.82
CA TYR A 370 -12.55 5.57 -20.66
C TYR A 370 -12.39 5.20 -19.18
N LEU A 371 -11.62 5.96 -18.40
CA LEU A 371 -11.55 5.80 -16.94
C LEU A 371 -12.93 5.95 -16.28
N ALA A 372 -13.72 6.96 -16.65
CA ALA A 372 -15.08 7.15 -16.13
C ALA A 372 -15.98 5.96 -16.45
N ARG A 373 -15.87 5.43 -17.68
CA ARG A 373 -16.58 4.22 -18.10
C ARG A 373 -16.20 3.02 -17.24
N LEU A 374 -14.90 2.77 -17.05
CA LEU A 374 -14.40 1.67 -16.20
C LEU A 374 -14.92 1.79 -14.77
N ARG A 375 -14.84 2.99 -14.17
CA ARG A 375 -15.35 3.26 -12.82
C ARG A 375 -16.84 2.96 -12.71
N ARG A 376 -17.64 3.39 -13.70
CA ARG A 376 -19.11 3.20 -13.70
C ARG A 376 -19.52 1.74 -13.93
N GLU A 377 -18.92 1.07 -14.90
CA GLU A 377 -19.35 -0.26 -15.35
C GLU A 377 -18.82 -1.39 -14.45
N PHE A 378 -17.59 -1.25 -13.93
CA PHE A 378 -16.91 -2.35 -13.24
C PHE A 378 -16.64 -2.10 -11.75
N PHE A 379 -16.58 -0.83 -11.35
CA PHE A 379 -16.13 -0.43 -10.02
C PHE A 379 -17.07 0.59 -9.37
N SER A 380 -18.39 0.48 -9.61
CA SER A 380 -19.41 1.38 -9.06
C SER A 380 -19.86 1.02 -7.64
N SER A 381 -19.62 -0.21 -7.20
CA SER A 381 -19.99 -0.72 -5.86
C SER A 381 -19.66 0.25 -4.72
N PRO A 382 -20.58 0.53 -3.78
CA PRO A 382 -20.30 1.37 -2.62
C PRO A 382 -19.32 0.73 -1.62
N ARG A 383 -19.09 -0.59 -1.72
CA ARG A 383 -18.08 -1.30 -0.89
C ARG A 383 -16.65 -0.87 -1.20
N LEU A 384 -16.40 -0.33 -2.40
CA LEU A 384 -15.09 0.16 -2.79
C LEU A 384 -14.90 1.57 -2.25
N THR A 385 -13.95 1.72 -1.31
CA THR A 385 -13.43 3.06 -0.98
C THR A 385 -12.85 3.71 -2.24
N GLU A 386 -12.84 5.04 -2.28
CA GLU A 386 -12.37 5.76 -3.48
C GLU A 386 -10.90 5.43 -3.83
N ARG A 387 -10.09 5.09 -2.83
CA ARG A 387 -8.69 4.67 -3.02
C ARG A 387 -8.59 3.31 -3.71
N GLU A 388 -9.35 2.32 -3.24
CA GLU A 388 -9.37 1.00 -3.86
C GLU A 388 -10.02 1.05 -5.25
N ARG A 389 -11.10 1.83 -5.39
CA ARG A 389 -11.79 2.08 -6.67
C ARG A 389 -10.84 2.64 -7.72
N ARG A 390 -10.03 3.63 -7.35
CA ARG A 390 -9.00 4.21 -8.22
C ARG A 390 -7.95 3.19 -8.61
N ALA A 391 -7.43 2.42 -7.66
CA ALA A 391 -6.43 1.39 -7.92
C ALA A 391 -6.95 0.32 -8.89
N PHE A 392 -8.17 -0.18 -8.68
CA PHE A 392 -8.83 -1.11 -9.62
C PHE A 392 -9.08 -0.49 -10.99
N THR A 393 -9.47 0.78 -11.05
CA THR A 393 -9.68 1.50 -12.31
C THR A 393 -8.37 1.63 -13.09
N LEU A 394 -7.26 1.95 -12.41
CA LEU A 394 -5.92 2.00 -13.00
C LEU A 394 -5.45 0.61 -13.48
N ALA A 395 -5.68 -0.43 -12.68
CA ALA A 395 -5.39 -1.81 -13.07
C ALA A 395 -6.17 -2.20 -14.33
N ALA A 396 -7.46 -1.84 -14.39
CA ALA A 396 -8.32 -2.15 -15.54
C ALA A 396 -7.96 -1.32 -16.77
N TYR A 397 -7.48 -0.09 -16.60
CA TYR A 397 -6.94 0.72 -17.68
C TYR A 397 -5.73 0.05 -18.34
N ASN A 398 -4.85 -0.55 -17.53
CA ASN A 398 -3.63 -1.22 -17.98
C ASN A 398 -3.86 -2.65 -18.50
N LEU A 399 -4.65 -3.45 -17.80
CA LEU A 399 -4.79 -4.90 -18.03
C LEU A 399 -6.10 -5.28 -18.76
N GLY A 400 -7.11 -4.42 -18.69
CA GLY A 400 -8.49 -4.71 -19.11
C GLY A 400 -9.39 -5.09 -17.91
N PRO A 401 -10.65 -4.61 -17.89
CA PRO A 401 -11.54 -4.76 -16.73
C PRO A 401 -11.95 -6.20 -16.44
N GLU A 402 -12.19 -7.03 -17.45
CA GLU A 402 -12.63 -8.42 -17.26
C GLU A 402 -11.56 -9.24 -16.53
N ARG A 403 -10.29 -9.04 -16.89
CA ARG A 403 -9.14 -9.66 -16.20
C ARG A 403 -9.07 -9.20 -14.75
N VAL A 404 -9.26 -7.92 -14.47
CA VAL A 404 -9.27 -7.42 -13.09
C VAL A 404 -10.43 -8.01 -12.27
N GLN A 405 -11.62 -8.19 -12.85
CA GLN A 405 -12.72 -8.88 -12.16
C GLN A 405 -12.39 -10.35 -11.86
N ALA A 406 -11.72 -11.05 -12.79
CA ALA A 406 -11.27 -12.42 -12.55
C ALA A 406 -10.24 -12.50 -11.41
N LEU A 407 -9.29 -11.56 -11.34
CA LEU A 407 -8.32 -11.45 -10.24
C LEU A 407 -9.03 -11.23 -8.90
N ARG A 408 -10.05 -10.34 -8.84
CA ARG A 408 -10.87 -10.12 -7.64
C ARG A 408 -11.60 -11.39 -7.21
N ALA A 409 -12.18 -12.13 -8.16
CA ALA A 409 -12.86 -13.39 -7.87
C ALA A 409 -11.88 -14.45 -7.32
N LYS A 410 -10.69 -14.56 -7.91
CA LYS A 410 -9.64 -15.47 -7.44
C LYS A 410 -9.11 -15.08 -6.05
N ALA A 411 -8.93 -13.79 -5.78
CA ALA A 411 -8.55 -13.30 -4.45
C ALA A 411 -9.55 -13.78 -3.37
N ARG A 412 -10.86 -13.65 -3.61
CA ARG A 412 -11.89 -14.14 -2.69
C ARG A 412 -11.82 -15.66 -2.47
N LYS A 413 -11.58 -16.43 -3.54
CA LYS A 413 -11.40 -17.89 -3.44
C LYS A 413 -10.17 -18.27 -2.60
N GLN A 414 -9.15 -17.43 -2.56
CA GLN A 414 -7.95 -17.62 -1.74
C GLN A 414 -8.07 -16.97 -0.34
N GLY A 415 -9.25 -16.50 0.06
CA GLY A 415 -9.47 -15.87 1.37
C GLY A 415 -8.92 -14.45 1.50
N LEU A 416 -8.53 -13.82 0.39
CA LEU A 416 -8.14 -12.41 0.33
C LEU A 416 -9.37 -11.53 0.08
N ASP A 417 -9.23 -10.25 0.43
CA ASP A 417 -10.30 -9.26 0.20
C ASP A 417 -10.34 -8.82 -1.27
N GLY A 418 -11.32 -9.33 -2.02
CA GLY A 418 -11.54 -8.98 -3.43
C GLY A 418 -12.02 -7.54 -3.67
N ASP A 419 -12.32 -6.76 -2.63
CA ASP A 419 -12.71 -5.36 -2.72
C ASP A 419 -11.55 -4.41 -2.31
N ARG A 420 -10.35 -4.95 -2.06
CA ARG A 420 -9.11 -4.20 -1.83
C ARG A 420 -8.06 -4.56 -2.89
N TRP A 421 -7.44 -3.57 -3.50
CA TRP A 421 -6.34 -3.76 -4.45
C TRP A 421 -5.03 -3.99 -3.70
N PHE A 422 -4.64 -3.00 -2.89
CA PHE A 422 -3.32 -2.95 -2.26
C PHE A 422 -3.14 -4.12 -1.30
N PHE A 423 -2.05 -4.86 -1.48
CA PHE A 423 -1.63 -6.03 -0.71
C PHE A 423 -2.64 -7.20 -0.65
N GLN A 424 -3.72 -7.13 -1.45
CA GLN A 424 -4.78 -8.12 -1.53
C GLN A 424 -4.83 -8.62 -2.97
N VAL A 425 -5.69 -8.04 -3.83
CA VAL A 425 -5.82 -8.47 -5.23
C VAL A 425 -4.52 -8.30 -6.03
N GLU A 426 -3.65 -7.34 -5.69
CA GLU A 426 -2.37 -7.18 -6.39
C GLU A 426 -1.40 -8.36 -6.18
N ARG A 427 -1.56 -9.15 -5.10
CA ARG A 427 -0.79 -10.39 -4.90
C ARG A 427 -1.15 -11.41 -5.96
N ILE A 428 -2.46 -11.63 -6.15
CA ILE A 428 -3.00 -12.48 -7.21
C ILE A 428 -2.60 -11.94 -8.58
N ALA A 429 -2.62 -10.62 -8.79
CA ALA A 429 -2.17 -10.03 -10.03
C ALA A 429 -0.69 -10.33 -10.32
N ALA A 430 0.18 -10.19 -9.31
CA ALA A 430 1.60 -10.48 -9.45
C ALA A 430 1.87 -11.95 -9.80
N GLU A 431 1.10 -12.87 -9.21
CA GLU A 431 1.18 -14.32 -9.46
C GLU A 431 0.66 -14.69 -10.87
N GLU A 432 -0.52 -14.20 -11.25
CA GLU A 432 -1.23 -14.69 -12.44
C GLU A 432 -0.82 -14.01 -13.74
N VAL A 433 -0.60 -12.69 -13.69
CA VAL A 433 -0.35 -11.87 -14.88
C VAL A 433 1.01 -11.19 -14.84
N GLY A 434 1.77 -11.42 -13.76
CA GLY A 434 3.06 -10.81 -13.53
C GLY A 434 2.99 -9.42 -12.90
N ILE A 435 4.14 -8.95 -12.46
CA ILE A 435 4.28 -7.72 -11.67
C ILE A 435 4.03 -6.42 -12.46
N GLY A 436 3.85 -6.48 -13.78
CA GLY A 436 3.74 -5.30 -14.64
C GLY A 436 2.61 -4.35 -14.22
N VAL A 437 1.38 -4.88 -14.10
CA VAL A 437 0.21 -4.10 -13.67
C VAL A 437 0.34 -3.60 -12.23
N VAL A 438 0.93 -4.41 -11.35
CA VAL A 438 1.16 -4.04 -9.94
C VAL A 438 2.12 -2.86 -9.85
N ASN A 439 3.25 -2.92 -10.57
CA ASN A 439 4.21 -1.83 -10.66
C ASN A 439 3.60 -0.58 -11.28
N TYR A 440 2.71 -0.74 -12.28
CA TYR A 440 2.00 0.39 -12.89
C TYR A 440 1.13 1.11 -11.85
N VAL A 441 0.22 0.40 -11.17
CA VAL A 441 -0.67 0.98 -10.16
C VAL A 441 0.13 1.58 -9.01
N ALA A 442 1.17 0.88 -8.52
CA ALA A 442 2.03 1.38 -7.46
C ALA A 442 2.78 2.66 -7.88
N SER A 443 3.32 2.72 -9.11
CA SER A 443 4.01 3.92 -9.62
C SER A 443 3.07 5.11 -9.72
N VAL A 444 1.90 4.94 -10.33
CA VAL A 444 0.90 6.02 -10.46
C VAL A 444 0.47 6.49 -9.08
N ASN A 445 0.23 5.58 -8.14
CA ASN A 445 -0.12 5.97 -6.78
C ASN A 445 1.01 6.77 -6.09
N LYS A 446 2.27 6.36 -6.22
CA LYS A 446 3.43 7.10 -5.69
C LYS A 446 3.55 8.51 -6.28
N TYR A 447 3.38 8.66 -7.59
CA TYR A 447 3.37 9.98 -8.23
C TYR A 447 2.19 10.84 -7.80
N ARG A 448 1.01 10.26 -7.64
CA ARG A 448 -0.16 10.96 -7.10
C ARG A 448 0.11 11.47 -5.69
N VAL A 449 0.70 10.65 -4.82
CA VAL A 449 1.09 11.05 -3.45
C VAL A 449 2.12 12.17 -3.51
N ALA A 450 3.15 12.06 -4.35
CA ALA A 450 4.15 13.11 -4.55
C ALA A 450 3.50 14.44 -4.96
N PHE A 451 2.63 14.44 -5.97
CA PHE A 451 1.92 15.65 -6.38
C PHE A 451 0.95 16.18 -5.33
N SER A 452 0.25 15.30 -4.61
CA SER A 452 -0.72 15.70 -3.57
C SER A 452 -0.07 16.49 -2.44
N ARG A 453 1.17 16.14 -2.09
CA ARG A 453 1.95 16.88 -1.06
C ARG A 453 2.25 18.32 -1.47
N GLU A 454 2.37 18.57 -2.77
CA GLU A 454 2.65 19.89 -3.33
C GLU A 454 1.41 20.53 -3.98
N ARG A 455 0.19 20.01 -3.72
CA ARG A 455 -1.04 20.47 -4.40
C ARG A 455 -1.18 21.99 -4.40
N ALA A 456 -1.06 22.61 -3.22
CA ALA A 456 -1.21 24.07 -3.09
C ALA A 456 -0.25 24.84 -3.99
N ARG A 457 1.00 24.37 -4.09
CA ARG A 457 2.02 24.96 -4.97
C ARG A 457 1.73 24.69 -6.45
N LEU A 458 1.26 23.48 -6.76
CA LEU A 458 0.93 23.08 -8.13
C LEU A 458 -0.35 23.75 -8.66
N GLU A 459 -1.25 24.18 -7.78
CA GLU A 459 -2.49 24.87 -8.11
C GLU A 459 -2.37 26.39 -8.00
N ALA A 460 -1.27 26.90 -7.44
CA ALA A 460 -1.00 28.32 -7.39
C ALA A 460 -1.03 28.93 -8.81
N PRO A 461 -1.62 30.14 -8.97
CA PRO A 461 -1.48 30.91 -10.19
C PRO A 461 0.00 31.07 -10.53
N ALA A 462 0.37 30.96 -11.80
CA ALA A 462 1.72 31.31 -12.20
C ALA A 462 1.89 32.80 -11.90
N VAL A 463 2.73 33.15 -10.91
CA VAL A 463 3.09 34.55 -10.67
C VAL A 463 3.70 35.05 -11.97
N ALA A 464 3.05 36.03 -12.60
CA ALA A 464 3.60 36.72 -13.74
C ALA A 464 4.92 37.34 -13.26
N THR A 465 6.04 36.77 -13.66
CA THR A 465 7.32 37.45 -13.58
C THR A 465 7.23 38.62 -14.53
N THR A 466 6.80 39.77 -14.02
CA THR A 466 6.94 41.05 -14.69
C THR A 466 8.42 41.24 -14.93
N ASN A 467 8.82 41.16 -16.20
CA ASN A 467 10.14 41.59 -16.64
C ASN A 467 10.29 43.07 -16.28
N ALA A 468 10.98 43.37 -15.20
CA ALA A 468 11.59 44.68 -14.99
C ALA A 468 12.81 44.78 -15.92
N LYS A 469 12.55 44.88 -17.23
CA LYS A 469 13.48 45.40 -18.23
C LYS A 469 12.82 46.64 -18.80
N GLY A 470 13.24 47.80 -18.31
CA GLY A 470 12.76 49.09 -18.78
C GLY A 470 12.58 50.07 -17.62
N ALA A 471 13.68 50.72 -17.23
CA ALA A 471 13.71 52.11 -16.77
C ALA A 471 14.99 52.33 -15.94
N ARG A 472 15.93 53.07 -16.54
CA ARG A 472 16.95 53.98 -15.98
C ARG A 472 18.21 53.86 -16.83
N HIS A 473 18.81 54.93 -17.32
CA HIS A 473 18.40 56.30 -17.61
C HIS A 473 19.59 56.81 -18.42
N GLU A 474 19.35 57.30 -19.63
CA GLU A 474 20.21 58.33 -20.19
C GLU A 474 20.01 59.58 -19.32
N ASP A 475 21.14 60.19 -18.95
CA ASP A 475 21.39 61.61 -18.62
C ASP A 475 22.40 61.74 -17.46
N GLY A 476 23.57 62.29 -17.78
CA GLY A 476 24.68 62.58 -16.87
C GLY A 476 26.03 62.49 -17.56
#